data_AF-A0A925GJA1-F1
#
_entry.id   AF-A0A925GJA1-F1
#
_cell.length_a   1.000
_cell.length_b   1.000
_cell.length_c   1.000
_cell.angle_alpha   90.00
_cell.angle_beta   90.00
_cell.angle_gamma   90.00
#
_symmetry.space_group_name_H-M   'P 1'
#
loop_
_entity.id
_entity.type
_entity.pdbx_description
1 polymer ?
#
loop_
_entity_poly.entity_id
_entity_poly.type
_entity_poly.pdbx_seq_one_letter_code
_entity_poly.pdbx_strand_id
1 'polypeptide(L)'
;MNVSLSFKNLFVPGAEARLPLSALDLDENSHIHGELQFVVGGRVVPYMGYFGPDDVCFNTWFGEFEQLIAHLDALSSGAYIFDEGEQGQPAYQFDRRGEHLYLSITASALSTGGEADDDWQQVPFIYAVFKHQYLQCKTTFRATLANEAADVYEQWMHDLFARSG
;
A
#
# COMPACT_ATOMS: atom_id res chain seq x y z
N MET A 1 -9.27 -8.82 15.85
CA MET A 1 -7.84 -9.06 15.55
C MET A 1 -7.17 -7.72 15.35
N ASN A 2 -5.94 -7.53 15.84
CA ASN A 2 -5.24 -6.24 15.71
C ASN A 2 -4.80 -6.03 14.26
N VAL A 3 -4.98 -4.81 13.77
CA VAL A 3 -4.44 -4.34 12.48
C VAL A 3 -3.72 -3.02 12.71
N SER A 4 -2.57 -2.82 12.08
CA SER A 4 -1.83 -1.56 12.11
C SER A 4 -1.09 -1.31 10.81
N LEU A 5 -0.92 -0.05 10.46
CA LEU A 5 -0.18 0.41 9.29
C LEU A 5 0.86 1.45 9.74
N SER A 6 2.11 1.23 9.36
CA SER A 6 3.20 2.20 9.56
C SER A 6 4.26 2.00 8.48
N PHE A 7 5.22 2.90 8.38
CA PHE A 7 6.30 2.79 7.41
C PHE A 7 7.65 3.10 8.03
N LYS A 8 8.71 2.66 7.35
CA LYS A 8 10.11 2.95 7.71
C LYS A 8 10.96 3.09 6.45
N ASN A 9 12.14 3.68 6.63
CA ASN A 9 13.21 3.67 5.63
C ASN A 9 12.73 4.14 4.25
N LEU A 10 12.02 5.26 4.19
CA LEU A 10 11.54 5.81 2.92
C LEU A 10 12.72 6.31 2.06
N PHE A 11 12.64 6.10 0.76
CA PHE A 11 13.63 6.56 -0.22
C PHE A 11 12.99 6.81 -1.58
N VAL A 12 13.72 7.54 -2.43
CA VAL A 12 13.41 7.68 -3.86
C VAL A 12 14.25 6.64 -4.61
N PRO A 13 13.66 5.77 -5.45
CA PRO A 13 14.41 4.79 -6.21
C PRO A 13 15.24 5.50 -7.28
N GLY A 14 16.56 5.33 -7.24
CA GLY A 14 17.48 5.70 -8.30
C GLY A 14 17.96 4.47 -9.06
N ALA A 15 18.54 4.67 -10.25
CA ALA A 15 18.95 3.59 -11.15
C ALA A 15 19.80 2.48 -10.49
N GLU A 16 20.68 2.86 -9.56
CA GLU A 16 21.54 1.91 -8.83
C GLU A 16 21.62 2.20 -7.32
N ALA A 17 20.76 3.09 -6.79
CA ALA A 17 20.87 3.56 -5.42
C ALA A 17 19.53 3.96 -4.81
N ARG A 18 19.43 3.87 -3.48
CA ARG A 18 18.36 4.47 -2.69
C ARG A 18 18.73 5.92 -2.41
N LEU A 19 17.98 6.85 -2.99
CA LEU A 19 18.20 8.29 -2.83
C LEU A 19 17.41 8.83 -1.64
N PRO A 20 17.89 9.90 -0.99
CA PRO A 20 17.11 10.57 0.07
C PRO A 20 15.81 11.16 -0.49
N LEU A 21 14.82 11.38 0.39
CA LEU A 21 13.54 12.00 0.00
C LEU A 21 13.69 13.40 -0.60
N SER A 22 14.75 14.13 -0.25
CA SER A 22 15.08 15.42 -0.87
C SER A 22 15.47 15.34 -2.35
N ALA A 23 15.73 14.14 -2.87
CA ALA A 23 15.95 13.90 -4.29
C ALA A 23 14.64 13.68 -5.07
N LEU A 24 13.48 13.70 -4.40
CA LEU A 24 12.18 13.61 -5.06
C LEU A 24 12.02 14.79 -6.01
N ASP A 25 11.60 14.51 -7.25
CA ASP A 25 11.32 15.52 -8.25
C ASP A 25 9.86 15.44 -8.74
N LEU A 26 9.53 16.24 -9.75
CA LEU A 26 8.19 16.33 -10.33
C LEU A 26 8.04 15.49 -11.60
N ASP A 27 8.98 14.58 -11.88
CA ASP A 27 8.83 13.62 -12.98
C ASP A 27 7.63 12.70 -12.70
N GLU A 28 6.89 12.33 -13.74
CA GLU A 28 5.72 11.46 -13.57
C GLU A 28 6.08 10.04 -13.12
N ASN A 29 7.34 9.64 -13.30
CA ASN A 29 7.90 8.39 -12.85
C ASN A 29 8.55 8.52 -11.46
N SER A 30 8.51 9.69 -10.80
CA SER A 30 9.01 9.83 -9.44
C SER A 30 8.03 9.24 -8.42
N HIS A 31 8.51 8.27 -7.67
CA HIS A 31 7.73 7.49 -6.71
C HIS A 31 8.56 7.24 -5.45
N ILE A 32 7.89 6.93 -4.34
CA ILE A 32 8.54 6.73 -3.05
C ILE A 32 8.45 5.27 -2.68
N HIS A 33 9.60 4.71 -2.30
CA HIS A 33 9.74 3.34 -1.85
C HIS A 33 10.09 3.28 -0.36
N GLY A 34 9.95 2.11 0.25
CA GLY A 34 10.41 1.85 1.62
C GLY A 34 9.82 0.58 2.20
N GLU A 35 9.83 0.47 3.53
CA GLU A 35 9.18 -0.63 4.25
C GLU A 35 7.77 -0.24 4.66
N LEU A 36 6.75 -0.96 4.16
CA LEU A 36 5.38 -0.86 4.66
C LEU A 36 5.10 -1.96 5.68
N GLN A 37 4.85 -1.55 6.92
CA GLN A 37 4.50 -2.43 8.03
C GLN A 37 2.97 -2.54 8.10
N PHE A 38 2.36 -3.26 7.17
CA PHE A 38 0.96 -3.66 7.24
C PHE A 38 0.85 -4.92 8.10
N VAL A 39 0.50 -4.75 9.37
CA VAL A 39 0.43 -5.87 10.33
C VAL A 39 -1.02 -6.28 10.52
N VAL A 40 -1.31 -7.57 10.34
CA VAL A 40 -2.61 -8.19 10.62
C VAL A 40 -2.39 -9.38 11.54
N GLY A 41 -3.06 -9.39 12.69
CA GLY A 41 -2.93 -10.49 13.65
C GLY A 41 -1.52 -10.67 14.22
N GLY A 42 -0.70 -9.62 14.22
CA GLY A 42 0.68 -9.65 14.70
C GLY A 42 1.71 -10.11 13.67
N ARG A 43 1.31 -10.35 12.42
CA ARG A 43 2.19 -10.73 11.30
C ARG A 43 2.20 -9.62 10.25
N VAL A 44 3.34 -9.36 9.63
CA VAL A 44 3.47 -8.42 8.51
C VAL A 44 2.96 -9.10 7.24
N VAL A 45 2.10 -8.43 6.48
CA VAL A 45 1.60 -8.88 5.18
C VAL A 45 2.80 -8.97 4.20
N PRO A 46 3.07 -10.13 3.59
CA PRO A 46 4.23 -10.33 2.72
C PRO A 46 4.01 -9.85 1.29
N TYR A 47 5.09 -9.90 0.50
CA TYR A 47 5.16 -9.70 -0.96
C TYR A 47 4.77 -8.31 -1.50
N MET A 48 4.64 -7.31 -0.62
CA MET A 48 4.15 -5.99 -1.02
C MET A 48 5.18 -5.15 -1.81
N GLY A 49 6.46 -5.52 -1.77
CA GLY A 49 7.53 -4.78 -2.44
C GLY A 49 8.11 -5.55 -3.62
N TYR A 50 8.61 -4.82 -4.62
CA TYR A 50 9.06 -5.41 -5.88
C TYR A 50 10.36 -6.20 -5.73
N PHE A 51 11.37 -5.61 -5.09
CA PHE A 51 12.68 -6.24 -4.88
C PHE A 51 12.96 -6.65 -3.43
N GLY A 52 11.92 -6.70 -2.59
CA GLY A 52 12.03 -7.10 -1.19
C GLY A 52 11.02 -6.40 -0.29
N PRO A 53 10.98 -6.76 1.00
CA PRO A 53 10.05 -6.15 1.98
C PRO A 53 10.33 -4.67 2.26
N ASP A 54 11.49 -4.17 1.86
CA ASP A 54 11.93 -2.78 2.01
C ASP A 54 11.88 -2.00 0.70
N ASP A 55 11.14 -2.50 -0.29
CA ASP A 55 11.02 -1.90 -1.62
C ASP A 55 9.55 -1.78 -2.05
N VAL A 56 8.70 -1.35 -1.11
CA VAL A 56 7.26 -1.15 -1.32
C VAL A 56 7.03 0.22 -1.94
N CYS A 57 6.42 0.27 -3.13
CA CYS A 57 6.01 1.53 -3.75
C CYS A 57 4.79 2.13 -3.03
N PHE A 58 5.00 3.22 -2.30
CA PHE A 58 3.96 3.88 -1.50
C PHE A 58 2.90 4.56 -2.38
N ASN A 59 3.28 5.05 -3.56
CA ASN A 59 2.34 5.64 -4.51
C ASN A 59 1.27 4.61 -4.91
N THR A 60 1.70 3.42 -5.32
CA THR A 60 0.80 2.31 -5.69
C THR A 60 -0.05 1.89 -4.51
N TRP A 61 0.57 1.50 -3.39
CA TRP A 61 -0.18 0.95 -2.25
C TRP A 61 -1.13 1.94 -1.60
N PHE A 62 -0.81 3.23 -1.56
CA PHE A 62 -1.76 4.22 -1.07
C PHE A 62 -2.93 4.41 -2.03
N GLY A 63 -2.69 4.44 -3.35
CA GLY A 63 -3.76 4.48 -4.34
C GLY A 63 -4.68 3.26 -4.23
N GLU A 64 -4.12 2.07 -4.07
CA GLU A 64 -4.89 0.83 -3.91
C GLU A 64 -5.69 0.81 -2.60
N PHE A 65 -5.14 1.31 -1.50
CA PHE A 65 -5.91 1.44 -0.26
C PHE A 65 -7.03 2.49 -0.36
N GLU A 66 -6.83 3.58 -1.11
CA GLU A 66 -7.91 4.55 -1.37
C GLU A 66 -9.05 3.92 -2.18
N GLN A 67 -8.71 3.24 -3.27
CA GLN A 67 -9.67 2.54 -4.11
C GLN A 67 -10.41 1.46 -3.33
N LEU A 68 -9.70 0.64 -2.55
CA LEU A 68 -10.26 -0.35 -1.64
C LEU A 68 -11.27 0.29 -0.67
N ILE A 69 -10.88 1.37 0.02
CA ILE A 69 -11.75 2.05 1.00
C ILE A 69 -12.96 2.67 0.30
N ALA A 70 -12.78 3.35 -0.83
CA ALA A 70 -13.88 3.95 -1.59
C ALA A 70 -14.87 2.89 -2.09
N HIS A 71 -14.35 1.79 -2.66
CA HIS A 71 -15.12 0.65 -3.14
C HIS A 71 -15.92 0.01 -2.00
N LEU A 72 -15.27 -0.27 -0.86
CA LEU A 72 -15.89 -0.90 0.28
C LEU A 72 -16.77 0.04 1.11
N ASP A 73 -16.61 1.36 1.04
CA ASP A 73 -17.54 2.29 1.67
C ASP A 73 -18.87 2.39 0.90
N ALA A 74 -18.82 2.25 -0.43
CA ALA A 74 -20.02 2.21 -1.26
C ALA A 74 -20.84 0.92 -1.07
N LEU A 75 -20.24 -0.14 -0.53
CA LEU A 75 -20.83 -1.47 -0.38
C LEU A 75 -20.82 -1.93 1.09
N SER A 76 -21.97 -2.29 1.65
CA SER A 76 -22.02 -2.88 3.01
C SER A 76 -21.38 -4.28 3.08
N SER A 77 -21.17 -4.91 1.92
CA SER A 77 -20.43 -6.16 1.71
C SER A 77 -19.92 -6.21 0.28
N GLY A 78 -18.71 -6.70 0.04
CA GLY A 78 -18.12 -6.76 -1.29
C GLY A 78 -16.69 -7.31 -1.26
N ALA A 79 -16.13 -7.53 -2.44
CA ALA A 79 -14.75 -7.98 -2.63
C ALA A 79 -13.99 -6.96 -3.48
N TYR A 80 -12.76 -6.68 -3.10
CA TYR A 80 -11.81 -5.89 -3.86
C TYR A 80 -10.56 -6.74 -4.09
N ILE A 81 -10.02 -6.73 -5.30
CA ILE A 81 -8.81 -7.46 -5.64
C ILE A 81 -7.82 -6.47 -6.21
N PHE A 82 -6.64 -6.43 -5.60
CA PHE A 82 -5.47 -5.81 -6.20
C PHE A 82 -4.58 -6.92 -6.76
N ASP A 83 -4.48 -6.98 -8.09
CA ASP A 83 -3.61 -7.91 -8.80
C ASP A 83 -2.78 -7.08 -9.78
N GLU A 84 -1.54 -6.79 -9.41
CA GLU A 84 -0.61 -6.04 -10.25
C GLU A 84 0.08 -6.96 -11.26
N GLY A 85 0.34 -8.22 -10.87
CA GLY A 85 1.04 -9.21 -11.67
C GLY A 85 2.51 -8.90 -11.99
N GLU A 86 2.98 -7.69 -11.72
CA GLU A 86 4.35 -7.30 -11.98
C GLU A 86 5.33 -8.07 -11.08
N GLN A 87 6.52 -8.36 -11.63
CA GLN A 87 7.59 -9.11 -10.96
C GLN A 87 7.18 -10.49 -10.39
N GLY A 88 6.06 -11.07 -10.87
CA GLY A 88 5.57 -12.35 -10.37
C GLY A 88 4.95 -12.27 -8.97
N GLN A 89 4.46 -11.10 -8.55
CA GLN A 89 3.78 -10.95 -7.27
C GLN A 89 2.39 -11.61 -7.27
N PRO A 90 1.92 -12.07 -6.09
CA PRO A 90 0.57 -12.59 -5.93
C PRO A 90 -0.49 -11.48 -5.89
N ALA A 91 -1.76 -11.86 -5.96
CA ALA A 91 -2.88 -10.94 -5.82
C ALA A 91 -3.32 -10.81 -4.35
N TYR A 92 -3.84 -9.63 -3.98
CA TYR A 92 -4.39 -9.33 -2.67
C TYR A 92 -5.91 -9.16 -2.77
N GLN A 93 -6.64 -10.12 -2.23
CA GLN A 93 -8.10 -10.08 -2.16
C GLN A 93 -8.57 -9.62 -0.78
N PHE A 94 -9.45 -8.63 -0.77
CA PHE A 94 -10.08 -8.06 0.41
C PHE A 94 -11.59 -8.27 0.35
N ASP A 95 -12.14 -9.07 1.26
CA ASP A 95 -13.57 -9.33 1.36
C ASP A 95 -14.17 -8.63 2.59
N ARG A 96 -15.10 -7.70 2.41
CA ARG A 96 -15.84 -7.07 3.52
C ARG A 96 -17.13 -7.83 3.81
N ARG A 97 -17.31 -8.22 5.08
CA ARG A 97 -18.54 -8.85 5.60
C ARG A 97 -18.98 -8.12 6.87
N GLY A 98 -19.84 -7.12 6.71
CA GLY A 98 -20.26 -6.25 7.80
C GLY A 98 -19.08 -5.39 8.31
N GLU A 99 -18.71 -5.58 9.57
CA GLU A 99 -17.63 -4.84 10.23
C GLU A 99 -16.24 -5.45 10.01
N HIS A 100 -16.19 -6.68 9.50
CA HIS A 100 -14.95 -7.41 9.28
C HIS A 100 -14.48 -7.27 7.84
N LEU A 101 -13.16 -7.13 7.68
CA LEU A 101 -12.46 -7.25 6.42
C LEU A 101 -11.57 -8.50 6.50
N TYR A 102 -11.55 -9.29 5.44
CA TYR A 102 -10.77 -10.52 5.34
C TYR A 102 -9.75 -10.33 4.22
N LEU A 103 -8.46 -10.54 4.52
CA LEU A 103 -7.38 -10.52 3.53
C LEU A 103 -7.05 -11.95 3.10
N SER A 104 -6.97 -12.16 1.79
CA SER A 104 -6.39 -13.37 1.19
C SER A 104 -5.27 -13.00 0.22
N ILE A 105 -4.18 -13.75 0.20
CA ILE A 105 -3.14 -13.67 -0.83
C ILE A 105 -3.41 -14.80 -1.82
N THR A 106 -3.92 -14.47 -3.00
CA THR A 106 -4.37 -15.43 -4.00
C THR A 106 -3.38 -15.48 -5.17
N ALA A 107 -3.45 -16.56 -5.95
CA ALA A 107 -2.67 -16.63 -7.16
C ALA A 107 -3.03 -15.47 -8.10
N SER A 108 -2.02 -14.83 -8.69
CA SER A 108 -2.22 -13.78 -9.67
C SER A 108 -2.85 -14.37 -10.93
N ALA A 109 -3.85 -13.68 -11.47
CA ALA A 109 -4.42 -13.98 -12.78
C ALA A 109 -3.57 -13.36 -13.91
N LEU A 110 -2.73 -12.38 -13.58
CA LEU A 110 -1.92 -11.62 -14.52
C LEU A 110 -0.50 -12.18 -14.68
N SER A 111 0.02 -12.91 -13.69
CA SER A 111 1.37 -13.44 -13.69
C SER A 111 1.42 -14.97 -13.50
N THR A 112 2.47 -15.60 -14.02
CA THR A 112 2.69 -17.05 -13.89
C THR A 112 3.47 -17.44 -12.64
N GLY A 113 4.02 -16.45 -11.91
CA GLY A 113 4.83 -16.67 -10.70
C GLY A 113 4.16 -16.24 -9.40
N GLY A 114 3.06 -15.50 -9.46
CA GLY A 114 2.31 -15.06 -8.28
C GLY A 114 1.49 -16.19 -7.69
N GLU A 115 2.10 -17.00 -6.84
CA GLU A 115 1.42 -18.13 -6.17
C GLU A 115 0.59 -17.66 -4.96
N ALA A 116 -0.50 -18.37 -4.67
CA ALA A 116 -1.28 -18.13 -3.46
C ALA A 116 -0.45 -18.47 -2.20
N ASP A 117 -0.76 -17.81 -1.08
CA ASP A 117 -0.14 -18.10 0.21
C ASP A 117 -1.18 -18.70 1.17
N ASP A 118 -1.06 -19.99 1.45
CA ASP A 118 -2.00 -20.76 2.29
C ASP A 118 -2.08 -20.22 3.73
N ASP A 119 -1.02 -19.59 4.24
CA ASP A 119 -1.01 -19.01 5.59
C ASP A 119 -1.73 -17.64 5.65
N TRP A 120 -2.10 -17.10 4.49
CA TRP A 120 -2.79 -15.83 4.31
C TRP A 120 -4.10 -16.03 3.55
N GLN A 121 -4.94 -16.96 3.99
CA GLN A 121 -6.29 -17.14 3.46
C GLN A 121 -7.37 -16.66 4.44
N GLN A 122 -8.20 -15.70 4.01
CA GLN A 122 -9.32 -15.18 4.79
C GLN A 122 -8.92 -14.71 6.20
N VAL A 123 -7.78 -14.04 6.33
CA VAL A 123 -7.28 -13.53 7.60
C VAL A 123 -8.12 -12.33 8.04
N PRO A 124 -8.86 -12.41 9.17
CA PRO A 124 -9.86 -11.40 9.52
C PRO A 124 -9.28 -10.25 10.34
N PHE A 125 -9.77 -9.03 10.09
CA PHE A 125 -9.53 -7.85 10.92
C PHE A 125 -10.72 -6.88 10.84
N ILE A 126 -10.70 -5.83 11.67
CA ILE A 126 -11.83 -4.87 11.73
C ILE A 126 -11.63 -3.78 10.67
N TYR A 127 -12.61 -3.60 9.79
CA TYR A 127 -12.55 -2.63 8.68
C TYR A 127 -12.36 -1.19 9.17
N ALA A 128 -13.15 -0.79 10.18
CA ALA A 128 -13.06 0.57 10.73
C ALA A 128 -11.67 0.86 11.34
N VAL A 129 -11.03 -0.15 11.95
CA VAL A 129 -9.68 -0.01 12.50
C VAL A 129 -8.65 0.09 11.38
N PHE A 130 -8.75 -0.74 10.33
CA PHE A 130 -7.89 -0.63 9.15
C PHE A 130 -7.97 0.76 8.50
N LYS A 131 -9.19 1.25 8.25
CA LYS A 131 -9.41 2.58 7.67
C LYS A 131 -8.79 3.68 8.53
N HIS A 132 -8.96 3.61 9.85
CA HIS A 132 -8.34 4.56 10.77
C HIS A 132 -6.80 4.51 10.72
N GLN A 133 -6.22 3.30 10.75
CA GLN A 133 -4.77 3.09 10.67
C GLN A 133 -4.19 3.58 9.34
N TYR A 134 -4.88 3.35 8.23
CA TYR A 134 -4.51 3.89 6.93
C TYR A 134 -4.46 5.43 6.94
N LEU A 135 -5.52 6.09 7.44
CA LEU A 135 -5.57 7.56 7.51
C LEU A 135 -4.46 8.15 8.41
N GLN A 136 -4.16 7.48 9.53
CA GLN A 136 -3.05 7.86 10.39
C GLN A 136 -1.70 7.70 9.67
N CYS A 137 -1.44 6.52 9.08
CA CYS A 137 -0.23 6.23 8.33
C CYS A 137 -0.01 7.25 7.20
N LYS A 138 -1.05 7.53 6.41
CA LYS A 138 -1.04 8.53 5.34
C LYS A 138 -0.72 9.93 5.87
N THR A 139 -1.29 10.32 7.00
CA THR A 139 -1.02 11.63 7.62
C THR A 139 0.45 11.73 8.05
N THR A 140 0.99 10.69 8.68
CA THR A 140 2.40 10.64 9.07
C THR A 140 3.33 10.65 7.86
N PHE A 141 2.96 9.97 6.77
CA PHE A 141 3.71 9.97 5.52
C PHE A 141 3.79 11.37 4.92
N ARG A 142 2.65 12.07 4.85
CA ARG A 142 2.58 13.46 4.38
C ARG A 142 3.46 14.39 5.22
N ALA A 143 3.40 14.27 6.55
CA ALA A 143 4.24 15.08 7.43
C ALA A 143 5.74 14.80 7.22
N THR A 144 6.10 13.55 6.93
CA THR A 144 7.49 13.16 6.63
C THR A 144 7.96 13.83 5.34
N LEU A 145 7.15 13.78 4.27
CA LEU A 145 7.49 14.43 3.01
C LEU A 145 7.54 15.95 3.10
N ALA A 146 6.61 16.57 3.82
CA ALA A 146 6.63 18.02 4.04
C ALA A 146 7.93 18.48 4.72
N ASN A 147 8.54 17.61 5.54
CA ASN A 147 9.79 17.90 6.22
C ASN A 147 11.03 17.58 5.36
N GLU A 148 11.04 16.44 4.66
CA GLU A 148 12.24 15.94 3.97
C GLU A 148 12.32 16.30 2.48
N ALA A 149 11.19 16.62 1.86
CA ALA A 149 11.06 16.97 0.45
C ALA A 149 10.27 18.28 0.27
N ALA A 150 10.48 19.25 1.17
CA ALA A 150 9.69 20.47 1.28
C ALA A 150 9.57 21.27 -0.03
N ASP A 151 10.62 21.26 -0.86
CA ASP A 151 10.69 22.03 -2.11
C ASP A 151 9.70 21.56 -3.18
N VAL A 152 9.36 20.27 -3.17
CA VAL A 152 8.44 19.65 -4.15
C VAL A 152 7.14 19.18 -3.53
N TYR A 153 7.03 19.19 -2.20
CA TYR A 153 5.92 18.59 -1.44
C TYR A 153 4.54 19.03 -1.94
N GLU A 154 4.26 20.34 -1.99
CA GLU A 154 2.91 20.83 -2.34
C GLU A 154 2.47 20.37 -3.74
N GLN A 155 3.36 20.45 -4.72
CA GLN A 155 3.08 20.05 -6.10
C GLN A 155 2.97 18.53 -6.23
N TRP A 156 3.89 17.79 -5.62
CA TRP A 156 3.88 16.34 -5.67
C TRP A 156 2.62 15.76 -5.00
N MET A 157 2.19 16.37 -3.89
CA MET A 157 0.95 16.03 -3.21
C MET A 157 -0.29 16.36 -4.04
N HIS A 158 -0.29 17.49 -4.74
CA HIS A 158 -1.35 17.80 -5.68
C HIS A 158 -1.45 16.70 -6.75
N ASP A 159 -0.33 16.31 -7.35
CA ASP A 159 -0.33 15.38 -8.49
C ASP A 159 -0.59 13.94 -8.09
N LEU A 160 -0.11 13.49 -6.93
CA LEU A 160 -0.39 12.15 -6.42
C LEU A 160 -1.89 11.97 -6.10
N PHE A 161 -2.52 12.96 -5.47
CA PHE A 161 -3.92 12.84 -5.02
C PHE A 161 -4.95 13.36 -6.02
N ALA A 162 -4.54 14.12 -7.04
CA ALA A 162 -5.41 14.48 -8.16
C ALA A 162 -5.63 13.31 -9.14
N ARG A 163 -4.71 12.34 -9.18
CA ARG A 163 -4.80 11.14 -10.05
C ARG A 163 -5.70 10.04 -9.47
N SER A 164 -6.04 10.09 -8.18
CA SER A 164 -6.94 9.13 -7.51
C SER A 164 -8.44 9.49 -7.59
N GLY A 165 -8.83 10.50 -8.38
CA GLY A 165 -10.19 11.06 -8.46
C GLY A 165 -10.97 10.69 -9.70
#